data_AF-A0A962S8M7-F1
#
_entry.id   AF-A0A962S8M7-F1
#
_cell.length_a   1.000
_cell.length_b   1.000
_cell.length_c   1.000
_cell.angle_alpha   90.00
_cell.angle_beta   90.00
_cell.angle_gamma   90.00
#
_symmetry.space_group_name_H-M   'P 1'
#
loop_
_entity.id
_entity.type
_entity.pdbx_description
1 polymer ?
#
loop_
_entity_poly.entity_id
_entity_poly.type
_entity_poly.pdbx_seq_one_letter_code
_entity_poly.pdbx_strand_id
1 'polypeptide(L)'
;KAMLYAARSDGEIDQAEQQKIVSHLGDITEEETAFVRQQMTAPMDIQGFINSVPRGMEQQVYLMSLTAIDLDSQKEAQYLHKLAQGLNISQQACNHIHQQVGAPTLYS
;
A
#
# COMPACT_ATOMS: atom_id res chain seq x y z
N LYS A 1 -0.22 0.45 -8.31
CA LYS A 1 -1.20 1.13 -7.44
C LYS A 1 -1.09 0.65 -6.00
N ALA A 2 -1.32 -0.63 -5.70
CA ALA A 2 -1.14 -1.18 -4.33
C ALA A 2 0.21 -0.82 -3.69
N MET A 3 1.32 -1.10 -4.40
CA MET A 3 2.67 -0.72 -3.96
C MET A 3 2.87 0.78 -3.72
N LEU A 4 2.23 1.63 -4.53
CA LEU A 4 2.36 3.09 -4.39
C LEU A 4 1.59 3.61 -3.17
N TYR A 5 0.45 3.00 -2.84
CA TYR A 5 -0.32 3.35 -1.64
C TYR A 5 0.34 2.82 -0.37
N ALA A 6 0.92 1.64 -0.42
CA ALA A 6 1.75 1.08 0.64
C ALA A 6 2.93 2.02 0.96
N ALA A 7 3.73 2.38 -0.05
CA ALA A 7 4.89 3.27 0.12
C ALA A 7 4.55 4.67 0.68
N ARG A 8 3.28 5.09 0.69
CA ARG A 8 2.83 6.38 1.23
C ARG A 8 2.36 6.35 2.69
N SER A 9 2.29 5.17 3.30
CA SER A 9 1.69 4.98 4.61
C SER A 9 2.50 5.58 5.77
N ASP A 10 3.80 5.78 5.62
CA ASP A 10 4.70 6.30 6.66
C ASP A 10 4.49 7.83 6.89
N GLY A 11 3.92 8.50 5.89
CA GLY A 11 3.59 9.92 5.90
C GLY A 11 4.51 10.71 4.99
N GLU A 12 3.90 11.32 3.97
CA GLU A 12 4.53 12.14 2.93
C GLU A 12 5.85 11.60 2.37
N ILE A 13 5.77 10.89 1.23
CA ILE A 13 6.94 10.63 0.40
C ILE A 13 7.60 11.97 0.07
N ASP A 14 8.79 12.19 0.61
CA ASP A 14 9.54 13.42 0.39
C ASP A 14 10.05 13.48 -1.07
N GLN A 15 10.51 14.66 -1.50
CA GLN A 15 10.97 14.81 -2.89
C GLN A 15 12.11 13.85 -3.25
N ALA A 16 12.98 13.47 -2.32
CA ALA A 16 14.11 12.59 -2.58
C ALA A 16 13.66 11.13 -2.76
N GLU A 17 12.67 10.68 -1.99
CA GLU A 17 12.03 9.39 -2.15
C GLU A 17 11.22 9.30 -3.45
N GLN A 18 10.51 10.36 -3.82
CA GLN A 18 9.82 10.43 -5.11
C GLN A 18 10.81 10.25 -6.27
N GLN A 19 11.98 10.92 -6.18
CA GLN A 19 13.01 10.86 -7.21
C GLN A 19 13.62 9.45 -7.32
N LYS A 20 13.83 8.77 -6.19
CA LYS A 20 14.32 7.39 -6.17
C LYS A 20 13.33 6.42 -6.80
N ILE A 21 12.04 6.51 -6.45
CA ILE A 21 11.01 5.63 -7.01
C ILE A 21 10.89 5.85 -8.52
N VAL A 22 10.88 7.10 -8.99
CA VAL A 22 10.90 7.42 -10.44
C VAL A 22 12.14 6.84 -11.13
N SER A 23 13.31 6.95 -10.51
CA SER A 23 14.55 6.40 -11.08
C SER A 23 14.59 4.86 -11.15
N HIS A 24 13.83 4.17 -10.30
CA HIS A 24 13.69 2.71 -10.31
C HIS A 24 12.64 2.20 -11.32
N LEU A 25 11.81 3.08 -11.88
CA LEU A 25 10.80 2.70 -12.88
C LEU A 25 11.37 2.56 -14.30
N GLY A 26 12.63 2.94 -14.55
CA GLY A 26 13.30 2.78 -15.84
C GLY A 26 12.88 3.81 -16.90
N ASP A 27 12.85 3.41 -18.17
CA ASP A 27 12.38 4.26 -19.29
C ASP A 27 10.85 4.40 -19.27
N ILE A 28 10.35 5.20 -18.33
CA ILE A 28 8.97 5.68 -18.32
C ILE A 28 8.89 7.05 -18.99
N THR A 29 7.79 7.28 -19.70
CA THR A 29 7.54 8.57 -20.35
C THR A 29 7.38 9.70 -19.33
N GLU A 30 7.52 10.94 -19.80
CA GLU A 30 7.34 12.13 -18.95
C GLU A 30 5.90 12.23 -18.40
N GLU A 31 4.91 11.75 -19.16
CA GLU A 31 3.51 11.63 -18.71
C GLU A 31 3.33 10.57 -17.61
N GLU A 32 3.96 9.42 -17.73
CA GLU A 32 3.93 8.37 -16.70
C GLU A 32 4.64 8.83 -15.42
N THR A 33 5.75 9.58 -15.57
CA THR A 33 6.46 10.18 -14.45
C THR A 33 5.60 11.24 -13.74
N ALA A 34 4.92 12.10 -14.49
CA ALA A 34 4.00 13.09 -13.95
C ALA A 34 2.82 12.42 -13.23
N PHE A 35 2.27 11.35 -13.80
CA PHE A 35 1.22 10.55 -13.18
C PHE A 35 1.69 9.94 -11.85
N VAL A 36 2.90 9.35 -11.82
CA VAL A 36 3.48 8.78 -10.60
C VAL A 36 3.69 9.86 -9.53
N ARG A 37 4.26 11.02 -9.87
CA ARG A 37 4.45 12.15 -8.93
C ARG A 37 3.13 12.72 -8.42
N GLN A 38 2.11 12.82 -9.28
CA GLN A 38 0.77 13.26 -8.88
C GLN A 38 0.13 12.24 -7.93
N GLN A 39 0.30 10.95 -8.20
CA GLN A 39 -0.12 9.87 -7.30
C GLN A 39 0.74 9.77 -6.02
N MET A 40 1.90 10.43 -5.95
CA MET A 40 2.77 10.57 -4.74
C MET A 40 2.46 11.80 -3.89
N THR A 41 1.77 12.81 -4.44
CA THR A 41 1.37 14.02 -3.70
C THR A 41 -0.12 14.06 -3.38
N ALA A 42 -0.98 13.35 -4.13
CA ALA A 42 -2.43 13.30 -3.88
C ALA A 42 -2.79 12.69 -2.51
N PRO A 43 -3.78 13.19 -1.75
CA PRO A 43 -4.24 12.50 -0.54
C PRO A 43 -4.57 11.03 -0.85
N MET A 44 -4.12 10.08 -0.02
CA MET A 44 -4.42 8.65 -0.25
C MET A 44 -5.93 8.42 -0.21
N ASP A 45 -6.54 8.23 -1.39
CA ASP A 45 -7.93 7.78 -1.50
C ASP A 45 -8.00 6.26 -1.32
N ILE A 46 -7.87 5.83 -0.06
CA ILE A 46 -7.93 4.42 0.30
C ILE A 46 -9.27 3.80 -0.15
N GLN A 47 -10.37 4.55 -0.09
CA GLN A 47 -11.70 4.06 -0.49
C GLN A 47 -11.81 3.88 -2.01
N GLY A 48 -11.33 4.84 -2.80
CA GLY A 48 -11.23 4.68 -4.26
C GLY A 48 -10.34 3.51 -4.65
N PHE A 49 -9.24 3.28 -3.94
CA PHE A 49 -8.39 2.12 -4.15
C PHE A 49 -9.11 0.80 -3.85
N ILE A 50 -9.76 0.67 -2.69
CA ILE A 50 -10.56 -0.51 -2.30
C ILE A 50 -11.61 -0.82 -3.38
N ASN A 51 -12.36 0.19 -3.83
CA ASN A 51 -13.40 0.02 -4.84
C ASN A 51 -12.86 -0.41 -6.22
N SER A 52 -11.57 -0.15 -6.49
CA SER A 52 -10.92 -0.57 -7.73
C SER A 52 -10.40 -2.02 -7.70
N VAL A 53 -10.40 -2.67 -6.53
CA VAL A 53 -9.90 -4.05 -6.40
C VAL A 53 -10.90 -5.03 -7.02
N PRO A 54 -10.49 -5.84 -8.00
CA PRO A 54 -11.35 -6.89 -8.56
C PRO A 54 -11.76 -7.90 -7.49
N ARG A 55 -12.98 -8.42 -7.60
CA ARG A 55 -13.45 -9.49 -6.71
C ARG A 55 -12.53 -10.70 -6.80
N GLY A 56 -12.17 -11.26 -5.64
CA GLY A 56 -11.25 -12.40 -5.52
C GLY A 56 -9.78 -12.02 -5.44
N MET A 57 -9.42 -10.74 -5.58
CA MET A 57 -8.03 -10.24 -5.49
C MET A 57 -7.74 -9.57 -4.14
N GLU A 58 -8.68 -9.57 -3.20
CA GLU A 58 -8.62 -8.84 -1.94
C GLU A 58 -7.39 -9.23 -1.11
N GLN A 59 -7.23 -10.53 -0.83
CA GLN A 59 -6.11 -11.03 -0.04
C GLN A 59 -4.76 -10.82 -0.74
N GLN A 60 -4.72 -10.94 -2.07
CA GLN A 60 -3.51 -10.70 -2.85
C GLN A 60 -3.10 -9.23 -2.80
N VAL A 61 -4.06 -8.31 -2.96
CA VAL A 61 -3.81 -6.88 -2.85
C VAL A 61 -3.35 -6.51 -1.44
N TYR A 62 -3.98 -7.09 -0.42
CA TYR A 62 -3.57 -6.89 0.97
C TYR A 62 -2.13 -7.36 1.21
N LEU A 63 -1.79 -8.57 0.76
CA LEU A 63 -0.43 -9.12 0.84
C LEU A 63 0.58 -8.21 0.12
N MET A 64 0.27 -7.77 -1.10
CA MET A 64 1.16 -6.85 -1.83
C MET A 64 1.37 -5.54 -1.08
N SER A 65 0.33 -4.99 -0.46
CA SER A 65 0.43 -3.79 0.37
C SER A 65 1.27 -4.03 1.62
N LEU A 66 1.09 -5.17 2.30
CA LEU A 66 1.90 -5.56 3.46
C LEU A 66 3.38 -5.73 3.11
N THR A 67 3.69 -6.36 1.98
CA THR A 67 5.09 -6.57 1.55
C THR A 67 5.79 -5.29 1.08
N ALA A 68 5.02 -4.23 0.82
CA ALA A 68 5.54 -2.97 0.32
C ALA A 68 5.69 -1.91 1.42
N ILE A 69 5.36 -2.23 2.67
CA ILE A 69 5.58 -1.37 3.83
C ILE A 69 6.42 -2.10 4.87
N ASP A 70 7.24 -1.36 5.61
CA ASP A 70 7.77 -1.84 6.87
C ASP A 70 6.71 -1.59 7.95
N LEU A 71 6.19 -2.63 8.59
CA LEU A 71 5.15 -2.48 9.61
C LEU A 71 5.79 -2.22 10.98
N ASP A 72 6.26 -1.00 11.20
CA ASP A 72 6.94 -0.59 12.44
C ASP A 72 6.27 0.60 13.16
N SER A 73 5.34 1.28 12.48
CA SER A 73 4.62 2.44 12.99
C SER A 73 3.12 2.18 13.16
N GLN A 74 2.51 2.99 14.05
CA GLN A 74 1.07 2.98 14.22
C GLN A 74 0.33 3.44 12.96
N LYS A 75 0.95 4.25 12.11
CA LYS A 75 0.32 4.73 10.86
C LYS A 75 0.16 3.60 9.86
N GLU A 76 1.17 2.75 9.67
CA GLU A 76 1.08 1.55 8.82
C GLU A 76 0.05 0.56 9.34
N ALA A 77 0.03 0.32 10.65
CA ALA A 77 -0.99 -0.52 11.27
C ALA A 77 -2.41 0.02 10.99
N GLN A 78 -2.62 1.33 11.09
CA GLN A 78 -3.91 1.96 10.76
C GLN A 78 -4.26 1.88 9.27
N TYR A 79 -3.28 2.02 8.37
CA TYR A 79 -3.48 1.85 6.94
C TYR A 79 -3.90 0.41 6.61
N LEU A 80 -3.15 -0.59 7.08
CA LEU A 80 -3.46 -2.00 6.89
C LEU A 80 -4.81 -2.36 7.51
N HIS A 81 -5.16 -1.78 8.66
CA HIS A 81 -6.46 -1.97 9.27
C HIS A 81 -7.60 -1.47 8.37
N LYS A 82 -7.50 -0.25 7.84
CA LYS A 82 -8.49 0.32 6.92
C LYS A 82 -8.59 -0.50 5.63
N LEU A 83 -7.46 -0.98 5.12
CA LEU A 83 -7.41 -1.83 3.94
C LEU A 83 -8.10 -3.19 4.18
N ALA A 84 -7.80 -3.85 5.31
CA ALA A 84 -8.45 -5.11 5.69
C ALA A 84 -9.97 -4.95 5.81
N GLN A 85 -10.44 -3.87 6.46
CA GLN A 85 -11.86 -3.57 6.58
C GLN A 85 -12.52 -3.34 5.22
N GLY A 86 -11.92 -2.50 4.38
CA GLY A 86 -12.46 -2.18 3.06
C GLY A 86 -12.54 -3.38 2.12
N LEU A 87 -11.55 -4.27 2.21
CA LEU A 87 -11.49 -5.50 1.43
C LEU A 87 -12.27 -6.66 2.06
N ASN A 88 -12.98 -6.43 3.17
CA ASN A 88 -13.73 -7.45 3.90
C ASN A 88 -12.87 -8.67 4.31
N ILE A 89 -11.61 -8.43 4.66
CA ILE A 89 -10.69 -9.45 5.14
C ILE A 89 -10.88 -9.59 6.66
N SER A 90 -11.19 -10.81 7.12
CA SER A 90 -11.34 -11.06 8.55
C SER A 90 -10.01 -10.87 9.30
N GLN A 91 -10.08 -10.54 10.59
CA GLN A 91 -8.88 -10.37 11.42
C GLN A 91 -8.00 -11.64 11.43
N GLN A 92 -8.64 -12.82 11.47
CA GLN A 92 -7.94 -14.10 11.38
C GLN A 92 -7.23 -14.28 10.04
N ALA A 93 -7.89 -13.96 8.91
CA ALA A 93 -7.28 -14.05 7.59
C ALA A 93 -6.13 -13.04 7.43
N CYS A 94 -6.28 -11.83 7.95
CA CYS A 94 -5.22 -10.83 8.01
C CYS A 94 -3.99 -11.36 8.78
N ASN A 95 -4.16 -11.81 10.02
CA ASN A 95 -3.05 -12.38 10.79
C ASN A 95 -2.42 -13.60 10.11
N HIS A 96 -3.21 -14.43 9.42
CA HIS A 96 -2.67 -15.54 8.63
C HIS A 96 -1.75 -15.06 7.50
N ILE A 97 -2.14 -14.01 6.77
CA ILE A 97 -1.32 -13.39 5.73
C ILE A 97 -0.01 -12.84 6.34
N HIS A 98 -0.08 -12.19 7.52
CA HIS A 98 1.11 -11.68 8.21
C HIS A 98 2.08 -12.82 8.58
N GLN A 99 1.55 -13.93 9.09
CA GLN A 99 2.35 -15.11 9.42
C GLN A 99 3.01 -15.73 8.19
N GLN A 100 2.34 -15.77 7.04
CA GLN A 100 2.88 -16.33 5.79
C GLN A 100 4.15 -15.60 5.32
N VAL A 101 4.26 -14.30 5.60
CA VAL A 101 5.43 -13.48 5.21
C VAL A 101 6.34 -13.11 6.37
N GLY A 102 6.07 -13.62 7.57
CA GLY A 102 6.87 -13.33 8.77
C GLY A 102 6.73 -11.89 9.29
N ALA A 103 5.64 -11.20 8.97
CA ALA A 103 5.36 -9.85 9.46
C ALA A 103 4.70 -9.87 10.86
N PRO A 104 4.84 -8.79 11.67
CA PRO A 104 4.14 -8.64 12.94
C PRO A 104 2.62 -8.73 12.76
N THR A 105 1.91 -9.50 13.59
CA THR A 105 0.44 -9.61 13.49
C THR A 105 -0.25 -8.29 13.78
N LEU A 106 -1.31 -7.98 13.04
CA LEU A 106 -2.05 -6.72 13.18
C LEU A 106 -3.06 -6.73 14.33
N TYR A 107 -3.61 -7.90 14.65
CA TYR A 107 -4.63 -8.08 15.68
C TYR A 107 -4.13 -9.05 16.77
N SER A 108 -4.50 -8.78 18.03
CA SER A 108 -4.16 -9.59 19.20
C SER A 108 -5.29 -10.53 19.61
#